data_AF-A0A2E8S7W0-F1
#
_entry.id   AF-A0A2E8S7W0-F1
#
_cell.length_a   1.000
_cell.length_b   1.000
_cell.length_c   1.000
_cell.angle_alpha   90.00
_cell.angle_beta   90.00
_cell.angle_gamma   90.00
#
_symmetry.space_group_name_H-M   'P 1'
#
loop_
_entity.id
_entity.type
_entity.pdbx_description
1 polymer ?
#
loop_
_entity_poly.entity_id
_entity_poly.type
_entity_poly.pdbx_seq_one_letter_code
_entity_poly.pdbx_strand_id
1 'polypeptide(L)'
;MRGLAVFLAFLILTPSIVNAQSEWPGEPVDNHVHMTWAAMTIEVNNWADDNPDIVDLVDVGESELGKTLWVVRLSDWSMETKANGSDKEIIYIDGGHHGNEYLGTALAWLSAKWYIDGWNNGNEEAIRVLQNSEIHILIMLNPDGNDFDTRWNINQVDLNRNYDHYWNTCPTTQPGSSAFSESETSANSQYMNEVVPHADLYVTMHTGVWIMLYPWGKWPEQPPDWELYHSIRDEIHANISDIPIQNANQGLYPNCGTSRDYGYGVMGYPTFTFETDDEQFIPGSVEALNERLGEEMDVMRYLIDNVWFWRARLVVDSITLSGSQVEVQIQNQGHASAVNATLQQVLDDGQVIWESNKFVLNASSEATFTFDVSQDIEETGNWRINYPVRVIDSARWVNETLNITAEIIEEEDSGFLLGFGIFHPLTTVISLIGVAIIYRPDEDTILED
;
A
#
# COMPACT_ATOMS: atom_id res chain seq x y z
N MET A 1 32.19 -6.90 69.80
CA MET A 1 31.56 -7.99 69.03
C MET A 1 30.78 -7.36 67.88
N ARG A 2 31.27 -7.60 66.66
CA ARG A 2 30.66 -7.53 65.32
C ARG A 2 29.40 -6.64 65.16
N GLY A 3 29.60 -5.43 64.64
CA GLY A 3 28.56 -4.66 63.96
C GLY A 3 28.37 -5.19 62.54
N LEU A 4 27.14 -5.56 62.21
CA LEU A 4 26.73 -6.08 60.91
C LEU A 4 26.54 -4.90 59.95
N ALA A 5 27.45 -4.72 58.99
CA ALA A 5 27.26 -3.77 57.90
C ALA A 5 26.37 -4.43 56.83
N VAL A 6 25.14 -3.93 56.70
CA VAL A 6 24.23 -4.30 55.61
C VAL A 6 24.68 -3.53 54.36
N PHE A 7 25.22 -4.24 53.37
CA PHE A 7 25.44 -3.71 52.04
C PHE A 7 24.10 -3.69 51.29
N LEU A 8 23.49 -2.51 51.14
CA LEU A 8 22.42 -2.29 50.17
C LEU A 8 23.08 -2.26 48.78
N ALA A 9 22.89 -3.33 48.00
CA ALA A 9 23.21 -3.31 46.58
C ALA A 9 22.12 -2.49 45.86
N PHE A 10 22.46 -1.27 45.45
CA PHE A 10 21.67 -0.54 44.47
C PHE A 10 21.81 -1.25 43.13
N LEU A 11 20.74 -1.91 42.68
CA LEU A 11 20.61 -2.36 41.30
C LEU A 11 20.47 -1.10 40.44
N ILE A 12 21.56 -0.66 39.82
CA ILE A 12 21.49 0.32 38.74
C ILE A 12 20.98 -0.46 37.52
N LEU A 13 19.68 -0.36 37.25
CA LEU A 13 19.11 -0.71 35.95
C LEU A 13 19.66 0.29 34.93
N THR A 14 20.76 -0.08 34.29
CA THR A 14 21.17 0.55 33.04
C THR A 14 20.10 0.22 32.00
N PRO A 15 19.46 1.20 31.34
CA PRO A 15 18.64 0.88 30.18
C PRO A 15 19.56 0.22 29.17
N SER A 16 19.23 -1.01 28.78
CA SER A 16 19.81 -1.66 27.62
C SER A 16 19.49 -0.78 26.43
N ILE A 17 20.47 -0.02 25.96
CA ILE A 17 20.42 0.56 24.62
C ILE A 17 20.39 -0.66 23.71
N VAL A 18 19.20 -0.99 23.20
CA VAL A 18 19.08 -1.85 22.03
C VAL A 18 19.80 -1.08 20.94
N ASN A 19 21.02 -1.50 20.63
CA ASN A 19 21.72 -1.00 19.47
C ASN A 19 20.91 -1.51 18.29
N ALA A 20 20.04 -0.67 17.71
CA ALA A 20 19.44 -0.96 16.42
C ALA A 20 20.62 -1.21 15.47
N GLN A 21 20.86 -2.48 15.17
CA GLN A 21 21.82 -2.85 14.16
C GLN A 21 21.25 -2.31 12.86
N SER A 22 21.98 -1.42 12.19
CA SER A 22 21.61 -0.90 10.88
C SER A 22 21.21 -2.08 9.99
N GLU A 23 19.94 -2.13 9.57
CA GLU A 23 19.37 -3.19 8.73
C GLU A 23 19.70 -2.95 7.24
N TRP A 24 20.88 -2.37 6.98
CA TRP A 24 21.36 -2.04 5.66
C TRP A 24 21.81 -3.31 4.91
N PRO A 25 21.35 -3.54 3.66
CA PRO A 25 21.65 -4.77 2.94
C PRO A 25 22.98 -4.74 2.18
N GLY A 26 23.64 -3.59 2.02
CA GLY A 26 24.88 -3.48 1.26
C GLY A 26 26.13 -3.87 2.06
N GLU A 27 27.02 -4.64 1.44
CA GLU A 27 28.34 -4.93 2.03
C GLU A 27 29.29 -3.71 1.92
N PRO A 28 30.40 -3.66 2.69
CA PRO A 28 31.36 -2.56 2.62
C PRO A 28 31.92 -2.26 1.22
N VAL A 29 31.89 -3.26 0.31
CA VAL A 29 32.30 -3.10 -1.10
C VAL A 29 31.15 -2.55 -1.95
N ASP A 30 29.92 -3.01 -1.71
CA ASP A 30 28.71 -2.56 -2.42
C ASP A 30 28.43 -1.09 -2.17
N ASN A 31 28.85 -0.58 -0.99
CA ASN A 31 28.71 0.82 -0.59
C ASN A 31 29.34 1.85 -1.53
N HIS A 32 30.12 1.43 -2.54
CA HIS A 32 30.85 2.34 -3.45
C HIS A 32 30.78 1.96 -4.93
N VAL A 33 29.98 0.96 -5.33
CA VAL A 33 30.02 0.43 -6.71
C VAL A 33 28.79 0.88 -7.50
N HIS A 34 29.04 1.61 -8.59
CA HIS A 34 28.06 1.78 -9.66
C HIS A 34 27.87 0.44 -10.36
N MET A 35 26.65 -0.08 -10.28
CA MET A 35 26.36 -1.38 -10.85
C MET A 35 26.15 -1.27 -12.37
N THR A 36 27.05 -1.89 -13.12
CA THR A 36 26.90 -2.08 -14.58
C THR A 36 25.87 -3.17 -14.88
N TRP A 37 25.25 -3.15 -16.06
CA TRP A 37 24.35 -4.21 -16.50
C TRP A 37 24.99 -5.60 -16.43
N ALA A 38 26.27 -5.73 -16.80
CA ALA A 38 26.97 -7.02 -16.78
C ALA A 38 27.17 -7.56 -15.35
N ALA A 39 27.50 -6.69 -14.39
CA ALA A 39 27.63 -7.07 -12.99
C ALA A 39 26.25 -7.46 -12.40
N MET A 40 25.23 -6.63 -12.64
CA MET A 40 23.85 -6.87 -12.24
C MET A 40 23.33 -8.21 -12.78
N THR A 41 23.56 -8.50 -14.07
CA THR A 41 23.12 -9.75 -14.71
C THR A 41 23.73 -10.97 -14.03
N ILE A 42 25.04 -10.95 -13.73
CA ILE A 42 25.69 -12.06 -13.03
C ILE A 42 25.07 -12.24 -11.64
N GLU A 43 24.85 -11.15 -10.93
CA GLU A 43 24.35 -11.21 -9.56
C GLU A 43 22.91 -11.72 -9.47
N VAL A 44 21.99 -11.21 -10.28
CA VAL A 44 20.59 -11.68 -10.25
C VAL A 44 20.46 -13.15 -10.65
N ASN A 45 21.32 -13.64 -11.56
CA ASN A 45 21.38 -15.07 -11.89
C ASN A 45 21.87 -15.89 -10.69
N ASN A 46 22.91 -15.43 -9.99
CA ASN A 46 23.37 -16.10 -8.77
C ASN A 46 22.28 -16.10 -7.69
N TRP A 47 21.53 -15.00 -7.50
CA TRP A 47 20.42 -14.96 -6.55
C TRP A 47 19.36 -16.02 -6.85
N ALA A 48 19.00 -16.20 -8.12
CA ALA A 48 18.05 -17.23 -8.55
C ALA A 48 18.59 -18.66 -8.36
N ASP A 49 19.87 -18.89 -8.66
CA ASP A 49 20.52 -20.18 -8.49
C ASP A 49 20.67 -20.57 -7.00
N ASP A 50 21.01 -19.59 -6.14
CA ASP A 50 21.30 -19.81 -4.73
C ASP A 50 20.04 -19.82 -3.84
N ASN A 51 18.95 -19.15 -4.27
CA ASN A 51 17.71 -19.00 -3.49
C ASN A 51 16.44 -19.37 -4.29
N PRO A 52 16.38 -20.57 -4.92
CA PRO A 52 15.28 -20.92 -5.83
C PRO A 52 13.93 -21.12 -5.14
N ASP A 53 13.89 -21.18 -3.80
CA ASP A 53 12.66 -21.23 -3.00
C ASP A 53 11.98 -19.86 -2.89
N ILE A 54 12.73 -18.77 -3.08
CA ILE A 54 12.21 -17.41 -2.97
C ILE A 54 12.48 -16.48 -4.14
N VAL A 55 13.44 -16.79 -5.01
CA VAL A 55 13.80 -15.98 -6.17
C VAL A 55 13.39 -16.68 -7.46
N ASP A 56 12.60 -15.98 -8.27
CA ASP A 56 12.29 -16.35 -9.64
C ASP A 56 12.71 -15.20 -10.58
N LEU A 57 13.73 -15.45 -11.41
CA LEU A 57 14.30 -14.46 -12.33
C LEU A 57 13.68 -14.60 -13.71
N VAL A 58 13.16 -13.49 -14.25
CA VAL A 58 12.57 -13.47 -15.60
C VAL A 58 13.21 -12.44 -16.51
N ASP A 59 13.37 -12.85 -17.77
CA ASP A 59 13.61 -11.98 -18.92
C ASP A 59 12.25 -11.44 -19.40
N VAL A 60 12.09 -10.12 -19.38
CA VAL A 60 10.85 -9.45 -19.80
C VAL A 60 10.97 -8.76 -21.17
N GLY A 61 12.11 -8.91 -21.84
CA GLY A 61 12.44 -8.26 -23.09
C GLY A 61 13.89 -7.80 -23.14
N GLU A 62 14.25 -7.15 -24.24
CA GLU A 62 15.60 -6.64 -24.47
C GLU A 62 15.55 -5.12 -24.70
N SER A 63 16.63 -4.43 -24.35
CA SER A 63 16.88 -3.03 -24.72
C SER A 63 17.20 -2.88 -26.21
N GLU A 64 17.36 -1.64 -26.68
CA GLU A 64 17.64 -1.34 -28.09
C GLU A 64 18.94 -1.98 -28.62
N LEU A 65 19.94 -2.21 -27.76
CA LEU A 65 21.18 -2.91 -28.09
C LEU A 65 21.18 -4.41 -27.74
N GLY A 66 20.01 -4.98 -27.40
CA GLY A 66 19.85 -6.41 -27.16
C GLY A 66 20.26 -6.88 -25.77
N LYS A 67 20.22 -6.00 -24.76
CA LYS A 67 20.49 -6.39 -23.36
C LYS A 67 19.19 -6.81 -22.68
N THR A 68 19.18 -7.99 -22.08
CA THR A 68 18.04 -8.48 -21.31
C THR A 68 17.65 -7.52 -20.19
N LEU A 69 16.34 -7.28 -20.07
CA LEU A 69 15.70 -6.58 -18.96
C LEU A 69 15.28 -7.62 -17.92
N TRP A 70 15.96 -7.61 -16.78
CA TRP A 70 15.74 -8.58 -15.71
C TRP A 70 14.72 -8.09 -14.71
N VAL A 71 13.71 -8.92 -14.42
CA VAL A 71 12.84 -8.75 -13.26
C VAL A 71 13.11 -9.86 -12.26
N VAL A 72 13.50 -9.47 -11.05
CA VAL A 72 13.64 -10.38 -9.91
C VAL A 72 12.28 -10.46 -9.22
N ARG A 73 11.67 -11.65 -9.19
CA ARG A 73 10.42 -11.90 -8.47
C ARG A 73 10.73 -12.59 -7.14
N LEU A 74 10.24 -12.00 -6.05
CA LEU A 74 10.47 -12.47 -4.69
C LEU A 74 9.15 -12.85 -4.03
N SER A 75 9.05 -14.08 -3.54
CA SER A 75 7.93 -14.55 -2.71
C SER A 75 8.30 -15.87 -2.06
N ASP A 76 7.57 -16.33 -1.05
CA ASP A 76 7.64 -17.73 -0.62
C ASP A 76 6.94 -18.60 -1.67
N TRP A 77 7.70 -19.15 -2.62
CA TRP A 77 7.17 -19.97 -3.71
C TRP A 77 6.75 -21.38 -3.27
N SER A 78 6.91 -21.73 -1.98
CA SER A 78 6.35 -22.97 -1.45
C SER A 78 4.83 -22.92 -1.29
N MET A 79 4.25 -21.71 -1.33
CA MET A 79 2.82 -21.44 -1.13
C MET A 79 2.30 -20.49 -2.22
N GLU A 80 1.29 -20.92 -2.97
CA GLU A 80 0.63 -20.08 -3.99
C GLU A 80 -0.18 -18.94 -3.37
N THR A 81 -0.76 -19.16 -2.19
CA THR A 81 -1.61 -18.20 -1.48
C THR A 81 -1.08 -17.91 -0.07
N LYS A 82 -1.64 -16.88 0.57
CA LYS A 82 -1.39 -16.62 2.00
C LYS A 82 -1.86 -17.78 2.87
N ALA A 83 -1.43 -17.81 4.13
CA ALA A 83 -1.86 -18.82 5.10
C ALA A 83 -3.39 -18.89 5.31
N ASN A 84 -4.12 -17.80 5.08
CA ASN A 84 -5.59 -17.75 5.15
C ASN A 84 -6.29 -18.14 3.83
N GLY A 85 -5.55 -18.51 2.80
CA GLY A 85 -6.05 -18.91 1.49
C GLY A 85 -6.34 -17.77 0.51
N SER A 86 -6.17 -16.49 0.92
CA SER A 86 -6.32 -15.35 0.01
C SER A 86 -5.07 -15.13 -0.86
N ASP A 87 -5.25 -14.49 -2.01
CA ASP A 87 -4.17 -14.14 -2.94
C ASP A 87 -3.14 -13.23 -2.26
N LYS A 88 -1.87 -13.36 -2.64
CA LYS A 88 -0.78 -12.49 -2.18
C LYS A 88 -0.93 -11.07 -2.76
N GLU A 89 -0.46 -10.05 -2.03
CA GLU A 89 -0.37 -8.70 -2.59
C GLU A 89 0.78 -8.62 -3.60
N ILE A 90 0.59 -7.89 -4.70
CA ILE A 90 1.62 -7.73 -5.73
C ILE A 90 2.25 -6.35 -5.60
N ILE A 91 3.57 -6.29 -5.47
CA ILE A 91 4.34 -5.05 -5.43
C ILE A 91 5.20 -5.00 -6.69
N TYR A 92 5.09 -3.92 -7.45
CA TYR A 92 5.96 -3.66 -8.60
C TYR A 92 6.93 -2.53 -8.29
N ILE A 93 8.22 -2.76 -8.56
CA ILE A 93 9.29 -1.77 -8.38
C ILE A 93 10.11 -1.74 -9.66
N ASP A 94 10.49 -0.55 -10.10
CA ASP A 94 11.52 -0.41 -11.11
C ASP A 94 12.55 0.67 -10.77
N GLY A 95 13.72 0.53 -11.38
CA GLY A 95 14.81 1.49 -11.31
C GLY A 95 15.49 1.68 -12.66
N GLY A 96 16.27 2.75 -12.76
CA GLY A 96 17.15 2.97 -13.91
C GLY A 96 16.42 3.35 -15.20
N HIS A 97 15.28 4.04 -15.14
CA HIS A 97 14.68 4.70 -16.33
C HIS A 97 15.67 5.63 -17.02
N HIS A 98 16.42 6.38 -16.23
CA HIS A 98 17.52 7.20 -16.70
C HIS A 98 18.84 6.48 -16.42
N GLY A 99 19.63 6.25 -17.46
CA GLY A 99 20.82 5.39 -17.35
C GLY A 99 21.91 5.93 -16.41
N ASN A 100 21.99 7.24 -16.24
CA ASN A 100 22.95 7.93 -15.36
C ASN A 100 22.43 8.14 -13.92
N GLU A 101 21.25 7.63 -13.56
CA GLU A 101 20.69 7.71 -12.21
C GLU A 101 21.03 6.43 -11.42
N TYR A 102 22.32 6.31 -11.07
CA TYR A 102 22.87 5.12 -10.43
C TYR A 102 22.26 4.80 -9.06
N LEU A 103 21.91 5.81 -8.27
CA LEU A 103 21.35 5.59 -6.93
C LEU A 103 19.93 5.06 -6.97
N GLY A 104 19.08 5.54 -7.88
CA GLY A 104 17.75 4.98 -8.10
C GLY A 104 17.82 3.51 -8.53
N THR A 105 18.77 3.19 -9.42
CA THR A 105 19.06 1.79 -9.80
C THR A 105 19.55 0.97 -8.61
N ALA A 106 20.44 1.54 -7.78
CA ALA A 106 20.98 0.88 -6.61
C ALA A 106 19.90 0.63 -5.55
N LEU A 107 18.97 1.55 -5.31
CA LEU A 107 17.87 1.37 -4.36
C LEU A 107 16.95 0.20 -4.79
N ALA A 108 16.69 0.03 -6.09
CA ALA A 108 15.90 -1.09 -6.59
C ALA A 108 16.62 -2.42 -6.35
N TRP A 109 17.92 -2.46 -6.62
CA TRP A 109 18.76 -3.62 -6.35
C TRP A 109 18.88 -3.94 -4.84
N LEU A 110 19.13 -2.93 -3.99
CA LEU A 110 19.19 -3.06 -2.54
C LEU A 110 17.87 -3.56 -1.96
N SER A 111 16.74 -3.12 -2.52
CA SER A 111 15.42 -3.61 -2.15
C SER A 111 15.31 -5.12 -2.36
N ALA A 112 15.74 -5.63 -3.51
CA ALA A 112 15.76 -7.07 -3.77
C ALA A 112 16.70 -7.81 -2.81
N LYS A 113 17.93 -7.31 -2.67
CA LYS A 113 18.96 -7.89 -1.82
C LYS A 113 18.52 -7.99 -0.36
N TRP A 114 17.84 -6.97 0.17
CA TRP A 114 17.36 -6.94 1.54
C TRP A 114 16.39 -8.08 1.86
N TYR A 115 15.41 -8.33 1.00
CA TYR A 115 14.43 -9.40 1.24
C TYR A 115 15.06 -10.80 1.09
N ILE A 116 16.00 -10.96 0.15
CA ILE A 116 16.75 -12.22 -0.01
C ILE A 116 17.61 -12.50 1.23
N ASP A 117 18.44 -11.54 1.63
CA ASP A 117 19.31 -11.68 2.79
C ASP A 117 18.50 -11.81 4.09
N GLY A 118 17.40 -11.06 4.20
CA GLY A 118 16.47 -11.10 5.32
C GLY A 118 15.82 -12.47 5.48
N TRP A 119 15.33 -13.07 4.39
CA TRP A 119 14.78 -14.43 4.41
C TRP A 119 15.82 -15.45 4.92
N ASN A 120 17.00 -15.43 4.33
CA ASN A 120 18.09 -16.36 4.65
C ASN A 120 18.57 -16.25 6.10
N ASN A 121 18.53 -15.04 6.67
CA ASN A 121 18.93 -14.77 8.04
C ASN A 121 17.79 -14.93 9.06
N GLY A 122 16.58 -15.30 8.63
CA GLY A 122 15.45 -15.48 9.52
C GLY A 122 14.85 -14.17 10.05
N ASN A 123 14.98 -13.07 9.30
CA ASN A 123 14.37 -11.78 9.63
C ASN A 123 12.83 -11.91 9.56
N GLU A 124 12.15 -11.52 10.64
CA GLU A 124 10.70 -11.69 10.78
C GLU A 124 9.89 -10.85 9.77
N GLU A 125 10.36 -9.64 9.44
CA GLU A 125 9.71 -8.79 8.44
C GLU A 125 9.87 -9.39 7.04
N ALA A 126 11.09 -9.74 6.63
CA ALA A 126 11.33 -10.32 5.32
C ALA A 126 10.52 -11.62 5.11
N ILE A 127 10.50 -12.50 6.12
CA ILE A 127 9.69 -13.72 6.08
C ILE A 127 8.21 -13.40 5.95
N ARG A 128 7.69 -12.49 6.78
CA ARG A 128 6.26 -12.13 6.75
C ARG A 128 5.88 -11.51 5.41
N VAL A 129 6.69 -10.62 4.86
CA VAL A 129 6.44 -9.99 3.56
C VAL A 129 6.41 -11.05 2.47
N LEU A 130 7.44 -11.89 2.34
CA LEU A 130 7.49 -12.88 1.26
C LEU A 130 6.40 -13.96 1.39
N GLN A 131 5.92 -14.26 2.59
CA GLN A 131 4.77 -15.15 2.81
C GLN A 131 3.41 -14.53 2.41
N ASN A 132 3.31 -13.21 2.36
CA ASN A 132 2.05 -12.50 2.09
C ASN A 132 2.03 -11.73 0.78
N SER A 133 3.17 -11.56 0.12
CA SER A 133 3.31 -10.72 -1.05
C SER A 133 4.24 -11.34 -2.10
N GLU A 134 4.08 -10.88 -3.35
CA GLU A 134 5.02 -11.06 -4.44
C GLU A 134 5.65 -9.71 -4.78
N ILE A 135 6.98 -9.61 -4.71
CA ILE A 135 7.72 -8.38 -5.04
C ILE A 135 8.40 -8.57 -6.39
N HIS A 136 8.03 -7.78 -7.38
CA HIS A 136 8.56 -7.83 -8.74
C HIS A 136 9.44 -6.59 -8.97
N ILE A 137 10.74 -6.78 -9.18
CA ILE A 137 11.71 -5.69 -9.21
C ILE A 137 12.45 -5.69 -10.55
N LEU A 138 12.15 -4.72 -11.41
CA LEU A 138 12.90 -4.44 -12.62
C LEU A 138 14.08 -3.53 -12.26
N ILE A 139 15.27 -4.11 -12.07
CA ILE A 139 16.39 -3.39 -11.47
C ILE A 139 16.91 -2.25 -12.35
N MET A 140 17.05 -2.50 -13.66
CA MET A 140 17.65 -1.56 -14.61
C MET A 140 16.87 -1.54 -15.92
N LEU A 141 15.99 -0.55 -16.07
CA LEU A 141 15.17 -0.39 -17.27
C LEU A 141 15.98 0.06 -18.49
N ASN A 142 16.97 0.94 -18.30
CA ASN A 142 17.77 1.54 -19.37
C ASN A 142 19.24 1.07 -19.32
N PRO A 143 19.54 -0.21 -19.58
CA PRO A 143 20.91 -0.72 -19.51
C PRO A 143 21.80 -0.17 -20.63
N ASP A 144 21.22 0.37 -21.70
CA ASP A 144 21.98 1.03 -22.76
C ASP A 144 22.43 2.43 -22.33
N GLY A 145 21.52 3.24 -21.79
CA GLY A 145 21.88 4.52 -21.22
C GLY A 145 22.86 4.37 -20.05
N ASN A 146 22.76 3.31 -19.25
CA ASN A 146 23.68 3.04 -18.14
C ASN A 146 25.11 2.81 -18.61
N ASP A 147 25.32 1.98 -19.63
CA ASP A 147 26.65 1.73 -20.21
C ASP A 147 27.31 2.99 -20.79
N PHE A 148 26.50 3.94 -21.26
CA PHE A 148 26.98 5.20 -21.84
C PHE A 148 26.95 6.39 -20.88
N ASP A 149 26.52 6.19 -19.63
CA ASP A 149 26.34 7.26 -18.64
C ASP A 149 25.42 8.39 -19.16
N THR A 150 24.29 8.02 -19.77
CA THR A 150 23.31 8.97 -20.32
C THR A 150 21.96 8.89 -19.63
N ARG A 151 21.32 10.05 -19.46
CA ARG A 151 19.93 10.14 -18.99
C ARG A 151 18.96 9.41 -19.91
N TRP A 152 19.13 9.59 -21.21
CA TRP A 152 18.27 9.01 -22.23
C TRP A 152 18.71 7.59 -22.59
N ASN A 153 17.84 6.84 -23.27
CA ASN A 153 18.26 5.60 -23.92
C ASN A 153 19.16 5.88 -25.13
N ILE A 154 19.59 4.82 -25.83
CA ILE A 154 20.49 4.95 -26.98
C ILE A 154 19.90 5.80 -28.12
N ASN A 155 18.57 5.80 -28.27
CA ASN A 155 17.85 6.60 -29.27
C ASN A 155 17.66 8.07 -28.87
N GLN A 156 18.21 8.50 -27.73
CA GLN A 156 18.06 9.84 -27.15
C GLN A 156 16.60 10.15 -26.78
N VAL A 157 15.87 9.14 -26.32
CA VAL A 157 14.50 9.25 -25.80
C VAL A 157 14.52 9.19 -24.27
N ASP A 158 13.72 10.06 -23.67
CA ASP A 158 13.46 10.06 -22.23
C ASP A 158 12.41 8.97 -21.96
N LEU A 159 12.85 7.84 -21.41
CA LEU A 159 11.97 6.71 -21.13
C LEU A 159 10.82 7.09 -20.19
N ASN A 160 11.06 8.03 -19.25
CA ASN A 160 10.02 8.55 -18.36
C ASN A 160 9.21 9.69 -19.01
N ARG A 161 9.21 9.79 -20.34
CA ARG A 161 8.27 10.59 -21.15
C ARG A 161 7.56 9.74 -22.21
N ASN A 162 7.80 8.44 -22.22
CA ASN A 162 7.40 7.52 -23.29
C ASN A 162 6.19 6.62 -22.91
N TYR A 163 5.52 6.85 -21.78
CA TYR A 163 4.35 6.05 -21.37
C TYR A 163 3.03 6.62 -21.91
N ASP A 164 2.04 5.74 -22.17
CA ASP A 164 0.72 6.13 -22.72
C ASP A 164 -0.25 6.70 -21.67
N HIS A 165 0.19 7.73 -20.95
CA HIS A 165 -0.69 8.55 -20.13
C HIS A 165 -0.51 10.01 -20.49
N TYR A 166 -1.46 10.53 -21.27
CA TYR A 166 -1.41 11.89 -21.84
C TYR A 166 -0.09 12.18 -22.55
N TRP A 167 0.44 11.16 -23.23
CA TRP A 167 1.74 11.20 -23.90
C TRP A 167 1.89 12.44 -24.79
N ASN A 168 3.03 13.12 -24.65
CA ASN A 168 3.39 14.30 -25.45
C ASN A 168 2.37 15.47 -25.42
N THR A 169 1.63 15.63 -24.30
CA THR A 169 0.68 16.76 -24.11
C THR A 169 1.15 17.83 -23.12
N CYS A 170 2.31 17.65 -22.49
CA CYS A 170 3.00 18.64 -21.65
C CYS A 170 4.22 19.21 -22.42
N PRO A 171 4.87 20.30 -21.97
CA PRO A 171 6.17 20.70 -22.51
C PRO A 171 7.19 19.55 -22.37
N THR A 172 7.58 18.93 -23.49
CA THR A 172 8.38 17.69 -23.50
C THR A 172 9.87 17.91 -23.78
N THR A 173 10.70 17.02 -23.23
CA THR A 173 12.14 16.95 -23.48
C THR A 173 12.55 15.60 -24.10
N GLN A 174 11.90 15.20 -25.22
CA GLN A 174 12.16 13.98 -26.04
C GLN A 174 11.32 12.73 -25.67
N PRO A 175 10.01 12.72 -25.99
CA PRO A 175 9.07 11.66 -25.58
C PRO A 175 9.07 10.41 -26.49
N GLY A 176 9.96 10.32 -27.49
CA GLY A 176 9.95 9.28 -28.51
C GLY A 176 9.01 9.56 -29.69
N SER A 177 8.84 8.57 -30.57
CA SER A 177 8.02 8.70 -31.79
C SER A 177 6.53 8.42 -31.58
N SER A 178 6.21 7.63 -30.56
CA SER A 178 4.86 7.34 -30.05
C SER A 178 4.97 6.87 -28.59
N ALA A 179 3.87 6.73 -27.86
CA ALA A 179 3.91 6.06 -26.57
C ALA A 179 4.41 4.62 -26.74
N PHE A 180 5.29 4.17 -25.84
CA PHE A 180 5.96 2.87 -25.86
C PHE A 180 6.74 2.59 -27.15
N SER A 181 7.31 3.63 -27.75
CA SER A 181 8.12 3.48 -28.97
C SER A 181 9.50 2.87 -28.71
N GLU A 182 10.02 2.96 -27.49
CA GLU A 182 11.30 2.37 -27.12
C GLU A 182 11.10 0.95 -26.62
N SER A 183 12.01 0.04 -26.99
CA SER A 183 11.95 -1.37 -26.59
C SER A 183 11.86 -1.55 -25.07
N GLU A 184 12.57 -0.72 -24.30
CA GLU A 184 12.59 -0.80 -22.85
C GLU A 184 11.21 -0.52 -22.22
N THR A 185 10.58 0.58 -22.63
CA THR A 185 9.26 0.97 -22.11
C THR A 185 8.14 0.10 -22.67
N SER A 186 8.29 -0.40 -23.90
CA SER A 186 7.40 -1.40 -24.48
C SER A 186 7.39 -2.68 -23.66
N ALA A 187 8.57 -3.26 -23.38
CA ALA A 187 8.72 -4.45 -22.55
C ALA A 187 8.14 -4.24 -21.14
N ASN A 188 8.47 -3.11 -20.50
CA ASN A 188 7.94 -2.76 -19.18
C ASN A 188 6.41 -2.64 -19.19
N SER A 189 5.82 -2.00 -20.20
CA SER A 189 4.36 -1.90 -20.32
C SER A 189 3.71 -3.26 -20.52
N GLN A 190 4.29 -4.14 -21.34
CA GLN A 190 3.77 -5.50 -21.54
C GLN A 190 3.79 -6.27 -20.22
N TYR A 191 4.89 -6.18 -19.46
CA TYR A 191 4.98 -6.80 -18.15
C TYR A 191 3.91 -6.28 -17.16
N MET A 192 3.73 -4.96 -17.10
CA MET A 192 2.68 -4.34 -16.27
C MET A 192 1.27 -4.83 -16.66
N ASN A 193 0.98 -4.96 -17.95
CA ASN A 193 -0.36 -5.35 -18.42
C ASN A 193 -0.63 -6.85 -18.37
N GLU A 194 0.39 -7.69 -18.53
CA GLU A 194 0.22 -9.14 -18.68
C GLU A 194 0.55 -9.92 -17.42
N VAL A 195 1.53 -9.45 -16.62
CA VAL A 195 2.03 -10.19 -15.45
C VAL A 195 1.55 -9.56 -14.14
N VAL A 196 1.58 -8.23 -14.02
CA VAL A 196 1.18 -7.54 -12.79
C VAL A 196 -0.02 -6.56 -12.97
N PRO A 197 -1.07 -6.87 -13.75
CA PRO A 197 -2.15 -5.91 -14.10
C PRO A 197 -2.95 -5.37 -12.91
N HIS A 198 -2.77 -5.97 -11.73
CA HIS A 198 -3.49 -5.64 -10.51
C HIS A 198 -2.57 -5.41 -9.32
N ALA A 199 -1.35 -4.91 -9.56
CA ALA A 199 -0.41 -4.53 -8.51
C ALA A 199 -1.07 -3.64 -7.44
N ASP A 200 -0.75 -3.93 -6.18
CA ASP A 200 -1.21 -3.22 -4.99
C ASP A 200 -0.29 -2.05 -4.63
N LEU A 201 0.93 -2.00 -5.18
CA LEU A 201 1.86 -0.87 -5.07
C LEU A 201 2.76 -0.81 -6.32
N TYR A 202 3.03 0.40 -6.80
CA TYR A 202 4.07 0.63 -7.80
C TYR A 202 5.05 1.72 -7.34
N VAL A 203 6.34 1.42 -7.37
CA VAL A 203 7.40 2.39 -7.06
C VAL A 203 8.40 2.46 -8.20
N THR A 204 8.71 3.68 -8.64
CA THR A 204 9.72 3.93 -9.68
C THR A 204 10.86 4.79 -9.11
N MET A 205 12.10 4.33 -9.28
CA MET A 205 13.27 4.88 -8.58
C MET A 205 14.17 5.69 -9.51
N HIS A 206 14.43 6.93 -9.10
CA HIS A 206 15.16 7.97 -9.80
C HIS A 206 16.16 8.67 -8.88
N THR A 207 17.00 9.54 -9.45
CA THR A 207 17.96 10.37 -8.70
C THR A 207 18.10 11.73 -9.38
N GLY A 208 18.27 12.81 -8.64
CA GLY A 208 18.47 14.17 -9.18
C GLY A 208 17.93 15.28 -8.30
N VAL A 209 17.07 14.93 -7.36
CA VAL A 209 16.58 15.75 -6.24
C VAL A 209 16.27 14.79 -5.09
N TRP A 210 16.09 15.30 -3.86
CA TRP A 210 15.70 14.51 -2.70
C TRP A 210 14.21 14.71 -2.37
N ILE A 211 13.34 13.85 -2.91
CA ILE A 211 11.88 13.99 -2.81
C ILE A 211 11.16 12.68 -3.23
N MET A 212 10.05 12.38 -2.57
CA MET A 212 9.12 11.34 -2.98
C MET A 212 7.88 11.97 -3.61
N LEU A 213 7.51 11.54 -4.82
CA LEU A 213 6.45 12.15 -5.60
C LEU A 213 5.33 11.15 -5.83
N TYR A 214 4.08 11.61 -5.71
CA TYR A 214 2.91 10.85 -6.12
C TYR A 214 2.16 11.58 -7.25
N PRO A 215 1.25 10.90 -7.98
CA PRO A 215 0.47 11.52 -9.04
C PRO A 215 -0.22 12.82 -8.60
N TRP A 216 -0.41 13.78 -9.48
CA TRP A 216 -0.14 13.76 -10.92
C TRP A 216 1.11 14.55 -11.25
N GLY A 217 1.83 14.13 -12.28
CA GLY A 217 2.80 14.96 -12.98
C GLY A 217 2.12 15.96 -13.91
N LYS A 218 1.02 15.54 -14.54
CA LYS A 218 0.30 16.39 -15.51
C LYS A 218 -0.43 17.55 -14.84
N TRP A 219 -1.06 17.30 -13.71
CA TRP A 219 -2.00 18.21 -13.06
C TRP A 219 -1.52 18.61 -11.67
N PRO A 220 -1.64 19.90 -11.28
CA PRO A 220 -1.33 20.35 -9.93
C PRO A 220 -2.41 19.97 -8.90
N GLU A 221 -3.59 19.52 -9.34
CA GLU A 221 -4.61 19.00 -8.45
C GLU A 221 -4.20 17.66 -7.83
N GLN A 222 -4.66 17.44 -6.60
CA GLN A 222 -4.44 16.19 -5.89
C GLN A 222 -5.15 15.02 -6.60
N PRO A 223 -4.61 13.79 -6.53
CA PRO A 223 -5.29 12.62 -7.07
C PRO A 223 -6.62 12.39 -6.33
N PRO A 224 -7.61 11.76 -6.96
CA PRO A 224 -8.92 11.54 -6.33
C PRO A 224 -8.89 10.88 -4.94
N ASP A 225 -7.98 9.94 -4.69
CA ASP A 225 -7.76 9.26 -3.41
C ASP A 225 -6.57 9.84 -2.63
N TRP A 226 -6.39 11.17 -2.69
CA TRP A 226 -5.31 11.91 -2.02
C TRP A 226 -5.14 11.58 -0.53
N GLU A 227 -6.22 11.16 0.15
CA GLU A 227 -6.18 10.78 1.55
C GLU A 227 -5.20 9.61 1.80
N LEU A 228 -5.07 8.69 0.85
CA LEU A 228 -4.11 7.59 0.89
C LEU A 228 -2.68 8.16 0.95
N TYR A 229 -2.34 9.01 -0.03
CA TYR A 229 -1.01 9.61 -0.14
C TYR A 229 -0.66 10.50 1.05
N HIS A 230 -1.62 11.26 1.57
CA HIS A 230 -1.41 12.09 2.76
C HIS A 230 -1.26 11.25 4.03
N SER A 231 -2.04 10.17 4.19
CA SER A 231 -1.88 9.27 5.35
C SER A 231 -0.50 8.62 5.38
N ILE A 232 -0.01 8.14 4.21
CA ILE A 232 1.34 7.59 4.05
C ILE A 232 2.39 8.65 4.38
N ARG A 233 2.25 9.87 3.84
CA ARG A 233 3.17 10.97 4.15
C ARG A 233 3.24 11.25 5.64
N ASP A 234 2.09 11.42 6.26
CA ASP A 234 2.02 11.85 7.66
C ASP A 234 2.63 10.78 8.58
N GLU A 235 2.46 9.48 8.26
CA GLU A 235 3.09 8.39 8.99
C GLU A 235 4.62 8.33 8.78
N ILE A 236 5.09 8.49 7.53
CA ILE A 236 6.53 8.55 7.22
C ILE A 236 7.19 9.71 7.96
N HIS A 237 6.60 10.92 7.92
CA HIS A 237 7.12 12.11 8.59
C HIS A 237 7.07 12.03 10.11
N ALA A 238 6.13 11.26 10.66
CA ALA A 238 6.04 11.07 12.10
C ALA A 238 7.13 10.12 12.62
N ASN A 239 7.47 9.08 11.85
CA ASN A 239 8.14 7.90 12.39
C ASN A 239 9.40 7.43 11.65
N ILE A 240 9.65 7.88 10.41
CA ILE A 240 10.67 7.26 9.53
C ILE A 240 11.66 8.28 8.97
N SER A 241 11.20 9.24 8.15
CA SER A 241 12.08 10.13 7.39
C SER A 241 11.43 11.50 7.19
N ASP A 242 12.26 12.52 7.04
CA ASP A 242 11.86 13.88 6.69
C ASP A 242 11.78 14.11 5.16
N ILE A 243 11.94 13.05 4.34
CA ILE A 243 11.89 13.16 2.87
C ILE A 243 10.61 13.89 2.43
N PRO A 244 10.69 14.97 1.63
CA PRO A 244 9.50 15.68 1.18
C PRO A 244 8.60 14.74 0.37
N ILE A 245 7.30 14.73 0.65
CA ILE A 245 6.33 13.90 -0.08
C ILE A 245 5.18 14.74 -0.59
N GLN A 246 5.04 14.82 -1.93
CA GLN A 246 4.06 15.71 -2.55
C GLN A 246 3.66 15.30 -3.97
N ASN A 247 2.56 15.88 -4.45
CA ASN A 247 2.13 15.78 -5.84
C ASN A 247 3.26 16.19 -6.79
N ALA A 248 3.47 15.40 -7.84
CA ALA A 248 4.63 15.54 -8.71
C ALA A 248 4.70 16.86 -9.50
N ASN A 249 3.56 17.37 -9.95
CA ASN A 249 3.49 18.67 -10.63
C ASN A 249 3.84 19.81 -9.67
N GLN A 250 3.29 19.76 -8.45
CA GLN A 250 3.53 20.76 -7.41
C GLN A 250 4.97 20.72 -6.86
N GLY A 251 5.57 19.54 -6.76
CA GLY A 251 6.94 19.35 -6.25
C GLY A 251 8.03 19.63 -7.26
N LEU A 252 7.77 19.35 -8.54
CA LEU A 252 8.73 19.59 -9.60
C LEU A 252 8.16 20.59 -10.61
N TYR A 253 7.55 20.06 -11.66
CA TYR A 253 7.04 20.80 -12.80
C TYR A 253 6.05 19.91 -13.58
N PRO A 254 5.19 20.49 -14.43
CA PRO A 254 4.28 19.71 -15.25
C PRO A 254 5.01 18.73 -16.18
N ASN A 255 4.73 17.44 -16.03
CA ASN A 255 5.29 16.36 -16.85
C ASN A 255 4.20 15.37 -17.30
N CYS A 256 4.37 14.78 -18.48
CA CYS A 256 3.42 13.86 -19.09
C CYS A 256 4.18 12.66 -19.66
N GLY A 257 3.49 11.53 -19.84
CA GLY A 257 4.08 10.30 -20.34
C GLY A 257 5.06 9.65 -19.35
N THR A 258 4.89 9.90 -18.05
CA THR A 258 5.69 9.27 -17.00
C THR A 258 5.15 7.89 -16.66
N SER A 259 6.03 7.01 -16.21
CA SER A 259 5.66 5.69 -15.67
C SER A 259 4.73 5.84 -14.47
N ARG A 260 5.01 6.79 -13.57
CA ARG A 260 4.20 7.09 -12.39
C ARG A 260 2.73 7.37 -12.72
N ASP A 261 2.49 8.34 -13.63
CA ASP A 261 1.12 8.73 -13.95
C ASP A 261 0.42 7.65 -14.78
N TYR A 262 1.15 6.83 -15.55
CA TYR A 262 0.61 5.64 -16.21
C TYR A 262 0.19 4.55 -15.19
N GLY A 263 1.04 4.25 -14.21
CA GLY A 263 0.74 3.30 -13.14
C GLY A 263 -0.53 3.67 -12.39
N TYR A 264 -0.69 4.94 -12.01
CA TYR A 264 -1.92 5.37 -11.33
C TYR A 264 -3.10 5.57 -12.29
N GLY A 265 -2.93 6.35 -13.35
CA GLY A 265 -4.03 6.78 -14.23
C GLY A 265 -4.54 5.75 -15.21
N VAL A 266 -3.72 4.77 -15.60
CA VAL A 266 -4.10 3.71 -16.55
C VAL A 266 -4.20 2.36 -15.86
N MET A 267 -3.18 1.98 -15.08
CA MET A 267 -3.17 0.68 -14.43
C MET A 267 -3.96 0.65 -13.13
N GLY A 268 -4.19 1.83 -12.52
CA GLY A 268 -4.83 1.91 -11.22
C GLY A 268 -3.97 1.25 -10.15
N TYR A 269 -2.71 1.66 -10.00
CA TYR A 269 -1.83 1.32 -8.86
C TYR A 269 -1.62 2.56 -7.98
N PRO A 270 -1.57 2.46 -6.64
CA PRO A 270 -1.03 3.57 -5.88
C PRO A 270 0.46 3.66 -6.23
N THR A 271 0.90 4.84 -6.67
CA THR A 271 2.20 4.95 -7.32
C THR A 271 3.07 6.03 -6.69
N PHE A 272 4.35 5.72 -6.48
CA PHE A 272 5.35 6.67 -6.00
C PHE A 272 6.57 6.71 -6.90
N THR A 273 7.15 7.89 -7.05
CA THR A 273 8.48 8.12 -7.62
C THR A 273 9.41 8.49 -6.49
N PHE A 274 10.49 7.75 -6.28
CA PHE A 274 11.59 8.20 -5.45
C PHE A 274 12.57 8.99 -6.30
N GLU A 275 12.90 10.20 -5.89
CA GLU A 275 14.10 10.89 -6.30
C GLU A 275 15.02 10.87 -5.07
N THR A 276 16.05 10.02 -5.12
CA THR A 276 16.74 9.55 -3.92
C THR A 276 17.80 10.50 -3.37
N ASP A 277 18.32 11.43 -4.18
CA ASP A 277 19.47 12.25 -3.82
C ASP A 277 19.62 13.39 -4.85
N ASP A 278 20.20 14.52 -4.45
CA ASP A 278 20.49 15.67 -5.32
C ASP A 278 21.77 15.49 -6.16
N GLU A 279 22.63 14.52 -5.82
CA GLU A 279 23.86 14.24 -6.57
C GLU A 279 23.68 13.07 -7.56
N GLN A 280 23.35 13.40 -8.81
CA GLN A 280 23.52 12.52 -9.99
C GLN A 280 25.02 12.34 -10.27
N PHE A 281 25.65 11.36 -9.61
CA PHE A 281 27.05 10.92 -9.73
C PHE A 281 28.12 11.99 -10.07
N ILE A 282 29.03 12.22 -9.12
CA ILE A 282 30.32 12.87 -9.38
C ILE A 282 31.43 11.82 -9.29
N PRO A 283 32.27 11.64 -10.33
CA PRO A 283 33.47 10.82 -10.23
C PRO A 283 34.31 11.23 -9.01
N GLY A 284 34.44 10.33 -8.03
CA GLY A 284 35.16 10.58 -6.78
C GLY A 284 34.29 10.87 -5.56
N SER A 285 32.96 10.68 -5.63
CA SER A 285 32.12 10.58 -4.43
C SER A 285 32.64 9.43 -3.54
N VAL A 286 32.80 9.71 -2.24
CA VAL A 286 33.36 8.80 -1.23
C VAL A 286 32.34 8.42 -0.15
N GLU A 287 31.13 8.96 -0.24
CA GLU A 287 30.04 8.68 0.68
C GLU A 287 29.50 7.27 0.43
N ALA A 288 29.22 6.54 1.51
CA ALA A 288 28.72 5.18 1.40
C ALA A 288 27.25 5.19 0.96
N LEU A 289 26.82 4.21 0.15
CA LEU A 289 25.40 4.08 -0.23
C LEU A 289 24.46 4.09 0.98
N ASN A 290 24.84 3.48 2.11
CA ASN A 290 24.04 3.51 3.35
C ASN A 290 23.77 4.93 3.85
N GLU A 291 24.77 5.81 3.78
CA GLU A 291 24.62 7.21 4.22
C GLU A 291 23.70 8.01 3.30
N ARG A 292 23.53 7.56 2.05
CA ARG A 292 22.79 8.24 1.00
C ARG A 292 21.39 7.69 0.72
N LEU A 293 21.17 6.40 1.01
CA LEU A 293 19.96 5.65 0.67
C LEU A 293 19.30 4.98 1.88
N GLY A 294 19.87 5.11 3.08
CA GLY A 294 19.35 4.47 4.28
C GLY A 294 17.92 4.90 4.59
N GLU A 295 17.63 6.20 4.49
CA GLU A 295 16.29 6.73 4.72
C GLU A 295 15.29 6.25 3.67
N GLU A 296 15.66 6.28 2.38
CA GLU A 296 14.84 5.79 1.28
C GLU A 296 14.56 4.29 1.41
N MET A 297 15.53 3.52 1.88
CA MET A 297 15.38 2.10 2.14
C MET A 297 14.38 1.84 3.27
N ASP A 298 14.44 2.60 4.36
CA ASP A 298 13.48 2.48 5.46
C ASP A 298 12.06 2.86 5.02
N VAL A 299 11.92 3.91 4.20
CA VAL A 299 10.61 4.28 3.61
C VAL A 299 10.12 3.19 2.64
N MET A 300 11.00 2.64 1.80
CA MET A 300 10.64 1.59 0.85
C MET A 300 10.15 0.33 1.59
N ARG A 301 10.85 -0.09 2.64
CA ARG A 301 10.40 -1.18 3.51
C ARG A 301 9.04 -0.91 4.12
N TYR A 302 8.80 0.29 4.65
CA TYR A 302 7.49 0.66 5.19
C TYR A 302 6.37 0.52 4.16
N LEU A 303 6.58 0.99 2.92
CA LEU A 303 5.58 0.88 1.85
C LEU A 303 5.31 -0.59 1.46
N ILE A 304 6.34 -1.41 1.35
CA ILE A 304 6.21 -2.85 1.04
C ILE A 304 5.48 -3.56 2.18
N ASP A 305 5.91 -3.30 3.41
CA ASP A 305 5.43 -4.00 4.58
C ASP A 305 3.95 -3.76 4.87
N ASN A 306 3.47 -2.56 4.51
CA ASN A 306 2.10 -2.12 4.70
C ASN A 306 1.28 -2.19 3.41
N VAL A 307 1.75 -2.89 2.36
CA VAL A 307 1.06 -2.97 1.06
C VAL A 307 -0.40 -3.41 1.16
N TRP A 308 -0.69 -4.26 2.15
CA TRP A 308 -2.05 -4.73 2.39
C TRP A 308 -3.04 -3.57 2.57
N PHE A 309 -2.63 -2.46 3.18
CA PHE A 309 -3.50 -1.33 3.50
C PHE A 309 -3.66 -0.30 2.36
N TRP A 310 -2.90 -0.36 1.26
CA TRP A 310 -2.87 0.66 0.18
C TRP A 310 -4.04 0.61 -0.81
N ARG A 311 -5.23 0.33 -0.30
CA ARG A 311 -6.49 0.25 -1.03
C ARG A 311 -7.67 0.36 -0.08
N ALA A 312 -8.90 0.37 -0.59
CA ALA A 312 -10.10 0.15 0.19
C ALA A 312 -10.25 -1.34 0.51
N ARG A 313 -10.65 -1.65 1.74
CA ARG A 313 -10.92 -3.03 2.20
C ARG A 313 -12.17 -3.05 3.07
N LEU A 314 -13.29 -3.40 2.45
CA LEU A 314 -14.56 -3.41 3.14
C LEU A 314 -14.80 -4.78 3.79
N VAL A 315 -14.86 -4.79 5.11
CA VAL A 315 -15.25 -5.93 5.92
C VAL A 315 -16.65 -5.67 6.42
N VAL A 316 -17.58 -6.56 6.08
CA VAL A 316 -18.94 -6.51 6.61
C VAL A 316 -18.94 -7.20 7.96
N ASP A 317 -19.36 -6.50 9.01
CA ASP A 317 -19.39 -7.05 10.38
C ASP A 317 -20.71 -7.78 10.66
N SER A 318 -21.82 -7.20 10.20
CA SER A 318 -23.16 -7.74 10.41
C SER A 318 -24.13 -7.28 9.32
N ILE A 319 -25.14 -8.11 9.08
CA ILE A 319 -26.29 -7.80 8.23
C ILE A 319 -27.53 -8.15 9.04
N THR A 320 -28.47 -7.21 9.15
CA THR A 320 -29.71 -7.35 9.91
C THR A 320 -30.90 -7.07 9.01
N LEU A 321 -31.87 -7.98 9.00
CA LEU A 321 -33.12 -7.87 8.27
C LEU A 321 -34.25 -7.54 9.23
N SER A 322 -34.92 -6.40 9.03
CA SER A 322 -36.05 -5.97 9.86
C SER A 322 -37.19 -5.49 8.97
N GLY A 323 -38.22 -6.32 8.79
CA GLY A 323 -39.36 -6.03 7.93
C GLY A 323 -38.92 -5.80 6.48
N SER A 324 -39.06 -4.55 5.99
CA SER A 324 -38.67 -4.15 4.63
C SER A 324 -37.31 -3.42 4.58
N GLN A 325 -36.44 -3.61 5.56
CA GLN A 325 -35.14 -2.94 5.63
C GLN A 325 -33.99 -3.92 5.86
N VAL A 326 -32.87 -3.64 5.19
CA VAL A 326 -31.56 -4.27 5.40
C VAL A 326 -30.68 -3.23 6.07
N GLU A 327 -30.22 -3.52 7.28
CA GLU A 327 -29.16 -2.78 7.93
C GLU A 327 -27.84 -3.55 7.80
N VAL A 328 -26.75 -2.87 7.48
CA VAL A 328 -25.42 -3.47 7.35
C VAL A 328 -24.39 -2.60 8.06
N GLN A 329 -23.57 -3.23 8.90
CA GLN A 329 -22.39 -2.60 9.50
C GLN A 329 -21.15 -2.97 8.70
N ILE A 330 -20.39 -1.98 8.26
CA ILE A 330 -19.22 -2.16 7.41
C ILE A 330 -18.06 -1.36 7.97
N GLN A 331 -16.90 -1.99 8.06
CA GLN A 331 -15.60 -1.37 8.33
C GLN A 331 -14.77 -1.29 7.05
N ASN A 332 -14.20 -0.13 6.75
CA ASN A 332 -13.12 0.00 5.78
C ASN A 332 -11.78 -0.03 6.51
N GLN A 333 -11.08 -1.15 6.43
CA GLN A 333 -9.77 -1.34 7.08
C GLN A 333 -8.61 -0.75 6.27
N GLY A 334 -8.88 -0.34 5.04
CA GLY A 334 -7.88 0.17 4.12
C GLY A 334 -7.74 1.70 4.15
N HIS A 335 -6.67 2.22 3.54
CA HIS A 335 -6.34 3.65 3.50
C HIS A 335 -6.87 4.39 2.27
N ALA A 336 -7.63 3.73 1.40
CA ALA A 336 -8.39 4.40 0.35
C ALA A 336 -9.90 4.32 0.59
N SER A 337 -10.63 5.35 0.18
CA SER A 337 -12.09 5.35 0.23
C SER A 337 -12.69 4.46 -0.86
N ALA A 338 -13.83 3.83 -0.57
CA ALA A 338 -14.63 3.10 -1.54
C ALA A 338 -15.83 3.96 -1.98
N VAL A 339 -15.91 4.30 -3.26
CA VAL A 339 -17.05 5.02 -3.84
C VAL A 339 -17.89 4.10 -4.70
N ASN A 340 -19.21 4.33 -4.77
CA ASN A 340 -20.14 3.49 -5.53
C ASN A 340 -20.18 2.02 -5.05
N ALA A 341 -19.92 1.78 -3.77
CA ALA A 341 -20.04 0.45 -3.18
C ALA A 341 -21.52 0.03 -3.12
N THR A 342 -21.76 -1.27 -3.27
CA THR A 342 -23.10 -1.88 -3.23
C THR A 342 -23.06 -3.18 -2.44
N LEU A 343 -24.12 -3.42 -1.66
CA LEU A 343 -24.42 -4.72 -1.07
C LEU A 343 -25.47 -5.40 -1.95
N GLN A 344 -25.26 -6.68 -2.25
CA GLN A 344 -26.15 -7.48 -3.09
C GLN A 344 -26.54 -8.76 -2.36
N GLN A 345 -27.77 -9.20 -2.61
CA GLN A 345 -28.18 -10.56 -2.29
C GLN A 345 -28.20 -11.38 -3.59
N VAL A 346 -27.58 -12.56 -3.53
CA VAL A 346 -27.31 -13.42 -4.68
C VAL A 346 -27.77 -14.84 -4.39
N LEU A 347 -28.43 -15.46 -5.35
CA LEU A 347 -28.83 -16.87 -5.30
C LEU A 347 -27.61 -17.79 -5.53
N ASP A 348 -27.78 -19.08 -5.25
CA ASP A 348 -26.75 -20.11 -5.47
C ASP A 348 -26.29 -20.24 -6.93
N ASP A 349 -27.11 -19.82 -7.89
CA ASP A 349 -26.77 -19.80 -9.32
C ASP A 349 -26.05 -18.51 -9.77
N GLY A 350 -25.82 -17.58 -8.85
CA GLY A 350 -25.16 -16.29 -9.10
C GLY A 350 -26.11 -15.16 -9.53
N GLN A 351 -27.42 -15.41 -9.62
CA GLN A 351 -28.40 -14.37 -9.94
C GLN A 351 -28.52 -13.36 -8.78
N VAL A 352 -28.35 -12.07 -9.09
CA VAL A 352 -28.61 -10.97 -8.15
C VAL A 352 -30.12 -10.76 -8.06
N ILE A 353 -30.68 -10.89 -6.85
CA ILE A 353 -32.12 -10.70 -6.58
C ILE A 353 -32.42 -9.37 -5.89
N TRP A 354 -31.42 -8.78 -5.23
CA TRP A 354 -31.50 -7.44 -4.66
C TRP A 354 -30.13 -6.76 -4.67
N GLU A 355 -30.14 -5.44 -4.86
CA GLU A 355 -28.96 -4.57 -4.80
C GLU A 355 -29.31 -3.30 -4.03
N SER A 356 -28.44 -2.90 -3.12
CA SER A 356 -28.58 -1.67 -2.35
C SER A 356 -28.44 -0.43 -3.25
N ASN A 357 -28.90 0.72 -2.76
CA ASN A 357 -28.41 1.97 -3.30
C ASN A 357 -26.89 2.06 -3.11
N LYS A 358 -26.21 2.75 -4.04
CA LYS A 358 -24.77 3.00 -3.93
C LYS A 358 -24.45 3.81 -2.67
N PHE A 359 -23.40 3.41 -1.97
CA PHE A 359 -22.89 4.13 -0.82
C PHE A 359 -21.39 4.42 -0.95
N VAL A 360 -20.90 5.28 -0.06
CA VAL A 360 -19.50 5.66 0.06
C VAL A 360 -19.04 5.31 1.46
N LEU A 361 -17.87 4.70 1.58
CA LEU A 361 -17.23 4.47 2.86
C LEU A 361 -15.80 5.00 2.80
N ASN A 362 -15.50 5.96 3.69
CA ASN A 362 -14.22 6.65 3.71
C ASN A 362 -13.09 5.70 4.15
N ALA A 363 -11.86 6.04 3.79
CA ALA A 363 -10.66 5.37 4.29
C ALA A 363 -10.66 5.24 5.82
N SER A 364 -10.24 4.08 6.32
CA SER A 364 -10.03 3.80 7.75
C SER A 364 -11.22 4.17 8.65
N SER A 365 -12.45 3.88 8.20
CA SER A 365 -13.68 4.27 8.89
C SER A 365 -14.68 3.13 9.00
N GLU A 366 -15.67 3.27 9.87
CA GLU A 366 -16.80 2.35 10.00
C GLU A 366 -18.12 3.10 9.83
N ALA A 367 -19.12 2.43 9.27
CA ALA A 367 -20.46 2.98 9.13
C ALA A 367 -21.53 1.90 9.13
N THR A 368 -22.73 2.29 9.57
CA THR A 368 -23.95 1.50 9.42
C THR A 368 -24.81 2.11 8.31
N PHE A 369 -25.23 1.28 7.37
CA PHE A 369 -26.12 1.68 6.28
C PHE A 369 -27.45 0.95 6.40
N THR A 370 -28.55 1.66 6.16
CA THR A 370 -29.89 1.08 6.12
C THR A 370 -30.46 1.28 4.72
N PHE A 371 -30.97 0.20 4.12
CA PHE A 371 -31.53 0.19 2.77
C PHE A 371 -32.94 -0.38 2.77
N ASP A 372 -33.82 0.26 2.01
CA ASP A 372 -35.17 -0.25 1.79
C ASP A 372 -35.15 -1.41 0.79
N VAL A 373 -35.95 -2.42 1.08
CA VAL A 373 -36.10 -3.63 0.28
C VAL A 373 -37.35 -3.49 -0.59
N SER A 374 -37.15 -3.40 -1.91
CA SER A 374 -38.25 -3.20 -2.87
C SER A 374 -38.93 -4.50 -3.32
N GLN A 375 -38.32 -5.66 -3.04
CA GLN A 375 -38.76 -7.01 -3.41
C GLN A 375 -38.33 -7.98 -2.32
N ASP A 376 -39.08 -9.05 -2.07
CA ASP A 376 -38.74 -10.03 -1.04
C ASP A 376 -37.33 -10.60 -1.25
N ILE A 377 -36.45 -10.37 -0.28
CA ILE A 377 -35.13 -11.00 -0.17
C ILE A 377 -35.29 -12.41 0.40
N GLU A 378 -34.43 -13.34 0.00
CA GLU A 378 -34.47 -14.70 0.53
C GLU A 378 -33.80 -14.77 1.91
N GLU A 379 -34.39 -15.47 2.88
CA GLU A 379 -33.77 -15.68 4.19
C GLU A 379 -32.44 -16.46 4.10
N THR A 380 -32.26 -17.25 3.04
CA THR A 380 -31.10 -18.13 2.82
C THR A 380 -30.18 -17.69 1.68
N GLY A 381 -30.38 -16.49 1.11
CA GLY A 381 -29.55 -15.98 0.02
C GLY A 381 -28.13 -15.60 0.48
N ASN A 382 -27.14 -15.78 -0.40
CA ASN A 382 -25.76 -15.37 -0.13
C ASN A 382 -25.62 -13.86 -0.29
N TRP A 383 -24.78 -13.24 0.53
CA TRP A 383 -24.49 -11.80 0.43
C TRP A 383 -23.21 -11.56 -0.34
N ARG A 384 -23.17 -10.45 -1.08
CA ARG A 384 -22.01 -10.06 -1.85
C ARG A 384 -21.78 -8.57 -1.74
N ILE A 385 -20.54 -8.16 -1.49
CA ILE A 385 -20.16 -6.76 -1.52
C ILE A 385 -19.35 -6.46 -2.79
N ASN A 386 -19.68 -5.35 -3.43
CA ASN A 386 -19.02 -4.91 -4.66
C ASN A 386 -18.57 -3.45 -4.52
N TYR A 387 -17.29 -3.18 -4.74
CA TYR A 387 -16.72 -1.84 -4.57
C TYR A 387 -15.38 -1.70 -5.34
N PRO A 388 -15.00 -0.50 -5.80
CA PRO A 388 -13.68 -0.26 -6.38
C PRO A 388 -12.64 -0.18 -5.27
N VAL A 389 -11.44 -0.68 -5.52
CA VAL A 389 -10.35 -0.63 -4.53
C VAL A 389 -9.84 0.79 -4.27
N ARG A 390 -10.09 1.75 -5.18
CA ARG A 390 -9.65 3.14 -5.10
C ARG A 390 -10.63 4.08 -5.82
N VAL A 391 -10.53 5.38 -5.56
CA VAL A 391 -11.42 6.42 -6.12
C VAL A 391 -10.93 6.89 -7.50
N ILE A 392 -10.50 5.99 -8.37
CA ILE A 392 -10.06 6.31 -9.73
C ILE A 392 -10.69 5.36 -10.74
N ASP A 393 -11.02 5.86 -11.93
CA ASP A 393 -11.73 5.08 -12.96
C ASP A 393 -10.96 3.83 -13.41
N SER A 394 -9.62 3.86 -13.35
CA SER A 394 -8.74 2.73 -13.66
C SER A 394 -8.68 1.66 -12.55
N ALA A 395 -9.25 1.91 -11.37
CA ALA A 395 -9.17 0.99 -10.25
C ALA A 395 -9.94 -0.31 -10.52
N ARG A 396 -9.35 -1.44 -10.13
CA ARG A 396 -10.04 -2.73 -10.13
C ARG A 396 -11.23 -2.74 -9.16
N TRP A 397 -12.21 -3.58 -9.45
CA TRP A 397 -13.36 -3.80 -8.59
C TRP A 397 -13.19 -5.09 -7.80
N VAL A 398 -13.53 -5.05 -6.52
CA VAL A 398 -13.72 -6.22 -5.66
C VAL A 398 -15.16 -6.65 -5.77
N ASN A 399 -15.36 -7.95 -5.94
CA ASN A 399 -16.67 -8.59 -5.93
C ASN A 399 -16.59 -9.85 -5.06
N GLU A 400 -16.93 -9.70 -3.77
CA GLU A 400 -16.66 -10.70 -2.75
C GLU A 400 -17.95 -11.24 -2.15
N THR A 401 -18.11 -12.57 -2.19
CA THR A 401 -19.19 -13.26 -1.48
C THR A 401 -18.85 -13.34 0.00
N LEU A 402 -19.76 -12.85 0.84
CA LEU A 402 -19.60 -12.76 2.28
C LEU A 402 -19.97 -14.09 2.94
N ASN A 403 -19.12 -14.57 3.83
CA ASN A 403 -19.41 -15.73 4.67
C ASN A 403 -20.16 -15.30 5.95
N ILE A 404 -21.31 -14.63 5.78
CA ILE A 404 -22.14 -14.09 6.86
C ILE A 404 -23.60 -14.49 6.62
N THR A 405 -24.27 -14.90 7.70
CA THR A 405 -25.72 -15.10 7.71
C THR A 405 -26.37 -13.85 8.30
N ALA A 406 -27.40 -13.34 7.63
CA ALA A 406 -28.13 -12.18 8.13
C ALA A 406 -28.95 -12.53 9.38
N GLU A 407 -28.95 -11.65 10.36
CA GLU A 407 -29.80 -11.74 11.55
C GLU A 407 -31.21 -11.23 11.20
N ILE A 408 -32.24 -12.03 11.48
CA ILE A 408 -33.63 -11.65 11.19
C ILE A 408 -34.28 -11.14 12.48
N ILE A 409 -34.72 -9.90 12.47
CA ILE A 409 -35.52 -9.29 13.52
C ILE A 409 -36.98 -9.28 13.02
N GLU A 410 -37.79 -10.18 13.56
CA GLU A 410 -39.23 -10.11 13.37
C GLU A 410 -39.75 -8.85 14.08
N GLU A 411 -40.44 -7.97 13.35
CA GLU A 411 -41.28 -6.97 14.02
C GLU A 411 -42.33 -7.77 14.82
N GLU A 412 -42.25 -7.71 16.16
CA GLU A 412 -43.35 -8.17 17.00
C GLU A 412 -44.59 -7.40 16.55
N ASP A 413 -45.46 -8.11 15.84
CA ASP A 413 -46.79 -7.67 15.49
C ASP A 413 -47.42 -7.28 16.83
N SER A 414 -47.48 -5.99 17.13
CA SER A 414 -48.18 -5.44 18.29
C SER A 414 -49.68 -5.55 18.02
N GLY A 415 -50.11 -6.78 17.78
CA GLY A 415 -51.47 -7.25 17.71
C GLY A 415 -52.12 -6.98 19.06
N PHE A 416 -52.66 -5.77 19.18
CA PHE A 416 -53.90 -5.46 19.86
C PHE A 416 -54.27 -6.42 21.00
N LEU A 417 -53.53 -6.37 22.11
CA LEU A 417 -54.05 -6.74 23.42
C LEU A 417 -54.38 -5.45 24.18
N LEU A 418 -55.61 -4.99 24.00
CA LEU A 418 -56.31 -4.19 25.00
C LEU A 418 -56.34 -4.98 26.32
N GLY A 419 -55.32 -4.80 27.16
CA GLY A 419 -55.21 -5.51 28.42
C GLY A 419 -54.05 -5.00 29.27
N PHE A 420 -54.27 -3.85 29.93
CA PHE A 420 -53.62 -3.41 31.17
C PHE A 420 -52.17 -3.86 31.48
N GLY A 421 -51.25 -2.89 31.38
CA GLY A 421 -50.46 -2.47 32.54
C GLY A 421 -49.15 -3.18 32.87
N ILE A 422 -48.07 -2.38 32.83
CA ILE A 422 -46.90 -2.46 33.71
C ILE A 422 -45.95 -3.65 33.48
N PHE A 423 -45.32 -3.82 32.31
CA PHE A 423 -43.97 -4.43 32.22
C PHE A 423 -43.31 -4.04 30.87
N HIS A 424 -42.70 -2.85 30.82
CA HIS A 424 -41.81 -2.45 29.72
C HIS A 424 -40.43 -2.13 30.32
N PRO A 425 -39.30 -2.71 29.84
CA PRO A 425 -37.98 -2.52 30.46
C PRO A 425 -37.53 -1.06 30.53
N LEU A 426 -37.88 -0.23 29.53
CA LEU A 426 -37.57 1.22 29.55
C LEU A 426 -38.27 2.00 30.68
N THR A 427 -39.47 1.62 31.13
CA THR A 427 -40.16 2.38 32.20
C THR A 427 -39.66 2.02 33.59
N THR A 428 -39.09 0.84 33.78
CA THR A 428 -38.46 0.45 35.05
C THR A 428 -37.17 1.23 35.32
N VAL A 429 -36.40 1.55 34.28
CA VAL A 429 -35.15 2.34 34.41
C VAL A 429 -35.43 3.81 34.72
N ILE A 430 -36.45 4.41 34.11
CA ILE A 430 -36.82 5.81 34.38
C ILE A 430 -37.42 5.98 35.79
N SER A 431 -38.08 4.94 36.32
CA SER A 431 -38.66 4.95 37.67
C SER A 431 -37.61 4.90 38.78
N LEU A 432 -36.43 4.31 38.54
CA LEU A 432 -35.34 4.23 39.52
C LEU A 432 -34.51 5.51 39.60
N ILE A 433 -34.43 6.30 38.53
CA ILE A 433 -33.72 7.59 38.53
C ILE A 433 -34.57 8.70 39.16
N GLY A 434 -35.89 8.66 38.98
CA GLY A 434 -36.82 9.65 39.55
C GLY A 434 -36.92 9.65 41.08
N VAL A 435 -36.63 8.52 41.74
CA VAL A 435 -36.71 8.40 43.22
C VAL A 435 -35.42 8.86 43.91
N ALA A 436 -34.28 8.87 43.21
CA ALA A 436 -33.00 9.31 43.78
C ALA A 436 -32.82 10.85 43.85
N ILE A 437 -33.66 11.62 43.14
CA ILE A 437 -33.57 13.09 43.09
C ILE A 437 -34.47 13.78 44.13
N ILE A 438 -35.42 13.06 44.75
CA ILE A 438 -36.41 13.66 45.68
C ILE A 438 -36.01 13.53 47.16
N TYR A 439 -34.92 12.81 47.49
CA TYR A 439 -34.43 12.69 48.87
C TYR A 439 -33.03 13.29 49.05
N ARG A 440 -32.96 14.63 49.10
CA ARG A 440 -31.90 15.35 49.82
C ARG A 440 -32.54 16.11 50.97
N PRO A 441 -32.22 15.80 52.24
CA PRO A 441 -32.56 16.69 53.34
C PRO A 441 -31.55 17.85 53.35
N ASP A 442 -32.05 19.06 53.17
CA ASP A 442 -31.38 20.27 53.66
C ASP A 442 -31.51 20.30 55.19
N GLU A 443 -30.42 20.54 55.91
CA GLU A 443 -30.44 21.25 57.20
C GLU A 443 -29.02 21.73 57.59
N ASP A 444 -28.83 23.04 57.39
CA ASP A 444 -28.34 24.06 58.34
C ASP A 444 -27.09 23.86 59.22
N THR A 445 -26.15 24.79 58.99
CA THR A 445 -25.36 25.59 59.94
C THR A 445 -25.53 25.36 61.45
N ILE A 446 -24.42 25.10 62.16
CA ILE A 446 -24.13 25.64 63.51
C ILE A 446 -22.62 25.97 63.64
N LEU A 447 -22.37 27.13 64.26
CA LEU A 447 -21.11 27.82 64.57
C LEU A 447 -20.38 27.29 65.84
N GLU A 448 -19.19 27.87 66.09
CA GLU A 448 -18.37 27.91 67.33
C GLU A 448 -17.43 26.69 67.51
N ASP A 449 -16.10 26.80 67.73
CA ASP A 449 -15.19 27.88 68.20
C ASP A 449 -13.84 27.85 67.46
#